data_AF-A0A972I7M3-F1
#
_entry.id   AF-A0A972I7M3-F1
#
_cell.length_a   1.000
_cell.length_b   1.000
_cell.length_c   1.000
_cell.angle_alpha   90.00
_cell.angle_beta   90.00
_cell.angle_gamma   90.00
#
_symmetry.space_group_name_H-M   'P 1'
#
loop_
_entity.id
_entity.type
_entity.pdbx_description
1 polymer ?
#
loop_
_entity_poly.entity_id
_entity_poly.type
_entity_poly.pdbx_seq_one_letter_code
_entity_poly.pdbx_strand_id
1 'polypeptide(L)'
;MKKIKWVGLLLLFFLPGGVGMTAFEGHEGPIDESAVMGTGNLTLLEQKEIIVAEEFLHITLDRDFAHIYSYYELINPGAATEVMVGFPVDFLIDSERYGLAWQEQSFPYYQMTDETGSLPIQTYTDEKPRIVIADGRKRELVRKWYVTNLKFAPDSQKRLVVEYAVRCWLLDMDSVASFFPSFSDRLLTYTFFPVGGWENDLIRKLRIVVDARANLETGGELISLNFPQFSAYGGIYLFESADFNLKEEYALKILYTEAPRLMTELITTYQIKPEQIAGLRGASEEGAYPLRQLFDGNLRTPWVAGEESTAEPAWIEVELKDFCLQAVGLVNGFLMDDATYARYDRVKRIKVQIEQEEYDFFTNRVEKRLIEREVELPAEPYREVNERAFAPWVSILADLGQSYNKTSRLRLTVLDTYPGMERQVALGELFLLGYKNEQDFPVAFPVADGENNN
;
A
#
# COMPACT_ATOMS: atom_id res chain seq x y z
N MET A 1 -32.93 26.03 -52.38
CA MET A 1 -32.04 27.22 -52.33
C MET A 1 -32.02 27.67 -50.87
N LYS A 2 -30.94 27.84 -50.11
CA LYS A 2 -29.48 27.89 -50.34
C LYS A 2 -28.76 27.24 -49.13
N LYS A 3 -27.69 26.53 -49.45
CA LYS A 3 -26.48 26.18 -48.69
C LYS A 3 -25.98 27.27 -47.73
N ILE A 4 -25.49 26.87 -46.56
CA ILE A 4 -24.23 27.36 -45.97
C ILE A 4 -23.45 26.16 -45.38
N LYS A 5 -22.24 25.97 -45.91
CA LYS A 5 -21.13 25.13 -45.40
C LYS A 5 -20.23 26.03 -44.55
N TRP A 6 -19.54 25.52 -43.52
CA TRP A 6 -18.12 25.76 -43.16
C TRP A 6 -17.75 24.63 -42.15
N VAL A 7 -16.85 23.69 -42.49
CA VAL A 7 -15.38 23.69 -42.25
C VAL A 7 -15.08 23.72 -40.74
N GLY A 8 -14.31 22.84 -40.12
CA GLY A 8 -13.42 21.76 -40.53
C GLY A 8 -12.61 21.43 -39.27
N LEU A 9 -12.37 20.15 -38.97
CA LEU A 9 -11.46 19.80 -37.88
C LEU A 9 -10.59 18.62 -38.32
N LEU A 10 -9.29 18.84 -38.22
CA LEU A 10 -8.19 17.95 -38.54
C LEU A 10 -8.36 16.57 -37.91
N LEU A 11 -8.30 15.53 -38.74
CA LEU A 11 -7.89 14.18 -38.36
C LEU A 11 -6.36 14.15 -38.37
N LEU A 12 -5.76 14.39 -37.20
CA LEU A 12 -4.33 14.25 -36.96
C LEU A 12 -4.03 12.81 -36.51
N PHE A 13 -3.02 12.26 -37.15
CA PHE A 13 -2.46 10.92 -37.02
C PHE A 13 -2.13 10.55 -35.56
N PHE A 14 -2.74 9.46 -35.06
CA PHE A 14 -2.16 8.68 -33.98
C PHE A 14 -1.29 7.59 -34.59
N LEU A 15 0.02 7.82 -34.63
CA LEU A 15 1.02 6.78 -34.79
C LEU A 15 1.14 6.02 -33.47
N PRO A 16 0.95 4.69 -33.42
CA PRO A 16 1.35 3.92 -32.25
C PRO A 16 2.87 3.75 -32.33
N GLY A 17 3.60 4.67 -31.69
CA GLY A 17 4.99 4.45 -31.30
C GLY A 17 5.04 3.50 -30.11
N GLY A 18 4.56 2.27 -30.30
CA GLY A 18 4.68 1.20 -29.33
C GLY A 18 6.12 0.69 -29.34
N VAL A 19 6.96 1.27 -28.49
CA VAL A 19 8.15 0.58 -27.99
C VAL A 19 7.61 -0.63 -27.24
N GLY A 20 7.65 -1.79 -27.88
CA GLY A 20 7.35 -3.06 -27.26
C GLY A 20 8.39 -3.33 -26.18
N MET A 21 8.10 -2.85 -24.96
CA MET A 21 8.51 -3.61 -23.79
C MET A 21 7.76 -4.92 -23.88
N THR A 22 8.45 -5.95 -24.37
CA THR A 22 8.07 -7.32 -24.04
C THR A 22 8.15 -7.36 -22.52
N ALA A 23 6.99 -7.26 -21.87
CA ALA A 23 6.86 -7.60 -20.47
C ALA A 23 7.36 -9.04 -20.38
N PHE A 24 8.59 -9.21 -19.91
CA PHE A 24 8.96 -10.47 -19.30
C PHE A 24 7.92 -10.64 -18.19
N GLU A 25 6.99 -11.57 -18.39
CA GLU A 25 6.09 -12.06 -17.35
C GLU A 25 6.99 -12.70 -16.28
N GLY A 26 7.59 -11.85 -15.45
CA GLY A 26 8.19 -12.28 -14.20
C GLY A 26 7.11 -13.04 -13.43
N HIS A 27 7.51 -14.11 -12.75
CA HIS A 27 6.61 -14.85 -11.87
C HIS A 27 6.21 -13.93 -10.70
N GLU A 28 5.19 -13.10 -10.91
CA GLU A 28 4.58 -12.31 -9.85
C GLU A 28 3.75 -13.25 -8.96
N GLY A 29 3.98 -13.17 -7.66
CA GLY A 29 3.29 -13.98 -6.67
C GLY A 29 2.67 -13.11 -5.58
N PRO A 30 1.52 -13.50 -5.00
CA PRO A 30 1.00 -12.83 -3.82
C PRO A 30 1.98 -13.02 -2.65
N ILE A 31 2.38 -11.92 -2.03
CA ILE A 31 3.11 -11.93 -0.75
C ILE A 31 2.17 -11.72 0.43
N ASP A 32 1.05 -11.05 0.20
CA ASP A 32 0.04 -10.82 1.21
C ASP A 32 -1.34 -10.66 0.57
N GLU A 33 -2.36 -11.20 1.21
CA GLU A 33 -3.76 -11.08 0.78
C GLU A 33 -4.68 -11.20 2.01
N SER A 34 -5.87 -10.62 1.94
CA SER A 34 -6.89 -10.84 2.97
C SER A 34 -7.86 -11.93 2.55
N ALA A 35 -8.16 -12.85 3.46
CA ALA A 35 -9.18 -13.86 3.26
C ALA A 35 -10.62 -13.28 3.29
N VAL A 36 -10.80 -12.05 3.80
CA VAL A 36 -12.13 -11.40 3.93
C VAL A 36 -12.35 -10.40 2.79
N MET A 37 -13.48 -10.54 2.10
CA MET A 37 -13.88 -9.65 1.00
C MET A 37 -14.91 -8.60 1.44
N GLY A 38 -15.61 -8.86 2.53
CA GLY A 38 -16.61 -7.95 3.08
C GLY A 38 -17.31 -8.49 4.31
N THR A 39 -17.90 -7.58 5.07
CA THR A 39 -18.79 -7.87 6.20
C THR A 39 -20.16 -7.26 5.91
N GLY A 40 -21.16 -7.53 6.74
CA GLY A 40 -22.47 -6.92 6.55
C GLY A 40 -23.15 -6.44 7.82
N ASN A 41 -24.40 -6.02 7.68
CA ASN A 41 -25.22 -5.60 8.80
C ASN A 41 -25.73 -6.81 9.61
N LEU A 42 -26.10 -6.55 10.86
CA LEU A 42 -26.86 -7.48 11.68
C LEU A 42 -28.22 -7.77 11.02
N THR A 43 -28.54 -9.05 10.86
CA THR A 43 -29.79 -9.50 10.23
C THR A 43 -30.57 -10.40 11.17
N LEU A 44 -31.90 -10.27 11.15
CA LEU A 44 -32.79 -11.25 11.75
C LEU A 44 -32.91 -12.47 10.83
N LEU A 45 -32.55 -13.65 11.34
CA LEU A 45 -32.63 -14.90 10.57
C LEU A 45 -34.06 -15.45 10.50
N GLU A 46 -34.97 -14.90 11.31
CA GLU A 46 -36.39 -15.19 11.31
C GLU A 46 -37.20 -13.89 11.20
N GLN A 47 -38.26 -13.88 10.39
CA GLN A 47 -39.10 -12.69 10.25
C GLN A 47 -39.95 -12.47 11.51
N LYS A 48 -39.68 -11.36 12.22
CA LYS A 48 -40.36 -10.97 13.46
C LYS A 48 -40.57 -9.46 13.48
N GLU A 49 -41.57 -9.00 14.23
CA GLU A 49 -41.83 -7.56 14.41
C GLU A 49 -40.85 -6.98 15.43
N ILE A 50 -39.59 -6.78 15.01
CA ILE A 50 -38.58 -6.06 15.80
C ILE A 50 -38.11 -4.86 14.98
N ILE A 51 -38.08 -3.68 15.61
CA ILE A 51 -37.70 -2.42 14.99
C ILE A 51 -36.26 -2.09 15.34
N VAL A 52 -35.47 -1.68 14.34
CA VAL A 52 -34.17 -1.03 14.57
C VAL A 52 -34.40 0.47 14.73
N ALA A 53 -34.46 0.93 15.98
CA ALA A 53 -34.70 2.34 16.30
C ALA A 53 -33.46 3.21 16.06
N GLU A 54 -32.27 2.66 16.30
CA GLU A 54 -31.01 3.33 16.07
C GLU A 54 -29.94 2.31 15.68
N GLU A 55 -29.12 2.67 14.68
CA GLU A 55 -27.83 2.02 14.39
C GLU A 55 -26.75 3.11 14.40
N PHE A 56 -25.71 2.89 15.20
CA PHE A 56 -24.50 3.69 15.20
C PHE A 56 -23.32 2.80 14.81
N LEU A 57 -22.79 3.02 13.61
CA LEU A 57 -21.65 2.30 13.05
C LEU A 57 -20.40 3.18 13.10
N HIS A 58 -19.42 2.80 13.90
CA HIS A 58 -18.12 3.47 13.99
C HIS A 58 -17.03 2.56 13.45
N ILE A 59 -16.34 3.03 12.41
CA ILE A 59 -15.29 2.32 11.70
C ILE A 59 -13.99 3.11 11.89
N THR A 60 -13.00 2.54 12.56
CA THR A 60 -11.65 3.11 12.66
C THR A 60 -10.73 2.38 11.69
N LEU A 61 -10.04 3.11 10.81
CA LEU A 61 -9.03 2.57 9.91
C LEU A 61 -7.66 2.58 10.59
N ASP A 62 -7.00 1.42 10.63
CA ASP A 62 -5.66 1.25 11.19
C ASP A 62 -4.86 0.25 10.34
N ARG A 63 -3.96 0.78 9.49
CA ARG A 63 -3.12 -0.01 8.58
C ARG A 63 -3.98 -0.91 7.69
N ASP A 64 -3.75 -2.22 7.68
CA ASP A 64 -4.57 -3.14 6.88
C ASP A 64 -5.93 -3.48 7.50
N PHE A 65 -6.26 -2.94 8.68
CA PHE A 65 -7.44 -3.32 9.44
C PHE A 65 -8.47 -2.19 9.51
N ALA A 66 -9.72 -2.61 9.58
CA ALA A 66 -10.82 -1.80 10.08
C ALA A 66 -11.28 -2.38 11.42
N HIS A 67 -11.41 -1.52 12.41
CA HIS A 67 -12.04 -1.81 13.70
C HIS A 67 -13.46 -1.26 13.68
N ILE A 68 -14.44 -2.15 13.84
CA ILE A 68 -15.85 -1.81 13.75
C ILE A 68 -16.49 -1.96 15.12
N TYR A 69 -17.15 -0.89 15.54
CA TYR A 69 -18.08 -0.86 16.66
C TYR A 69 -19.45 -0.51 16.10
N SER A 70 -20.42 -1.42 16.23
CA SER A 70 -21.80 -1.17 15.83
C SER A 70 -22.72 -1.27 17.04
N TYR A 71 -23.48 -0.23 17.30
CA TYR A 71 -24.47 -0.15 18.37
C TYR A 71 -25.88 -0.14 17.79
N TYR A 72 -26.77 -0.94 18.37
CA TYR A 72 -28.16 -1.05 17.97
C TYR A 72 -29.10 -0.79 19.16
N GLU A 73 -30.12 0.04 18.95
CA GLU A 73 -31.33 0.04 19.79
C GLU A 73 -32.46 -0.72 19.08
N LEU A 74 -32.87 -1.83 19.67
CA LEU A 74 -33.89 -2.72 19.15
C LEU A 74 -35.16 -2.61 19.99
N ILE A 75 -36.33 -2.52 19.35
CA ILE A 75 -37.63 -2.43 20.03
C ILE A 75 -38.50 -3.63 19.67
N ASN A 76 -39.05 -4.29 20.69
CA ASN A 76 -40.11 -5.28 20.56
C ASN A 76 -41.45 -4.64 21.00
N PRO A 77 -42.31 -4.21 20.06
CA PRO A 77 -43.64 -3.69 20.38
C PRO A 77 -44.67 -4.78 20.66
N GLY A 78 -44.30 -6.06 20.52
CA GLY A 78 -45.20 -7.19 20.63
C GLY A 78 -45.12 -7.92 21.97
N ALA A 79 -45.60 -9.16 21.96
CA ALA A 79 -45.45 -10.07 23.09
C ALA A 79 -43.99 -10.49 23.30
N ALA A 80 -43.70 -11.13 24.45
CA ALA A 80 -42.39 -11.71 24.70
C ALA A 80 -42.00 -12.68 23.57
N THR A 81 -40.77 -12.55 23.06
CA THR A 81 -40.27 -13.36 21.95
C THR A 81 -38.77 -13.62 22.11
N GLU A 82 -38.31 -14.71 21.50
CA GLU A 82 -36.90 -14.97 21.26
C GLU A 82 -36.66 -14.87 19.75
N VAL A 83 -35.55 -14.26 19.36
CA VAL A 83 -35.19 -14.06 17.95
C VAL A 83 -33.74 -14.43 17.73
N MET A 84 -33.45 -15.01 16.56
CA MET A 84 -32.10 -15.34 16.15
C MET A 84 -31.55 -14.23 15.26
N VAL A 85 -30.40 -13.67 15.65
CA VAL A 85 -29.70 -12.64 14.86
C VAL A 85 -28.38 -13.20 14.35
N GLY A 86 -28.00 -12.80 13.14
CA GLY A 86 -26.77 -13.21 12.49
C GLY A 86 -25.99 -12.03 11.93
N PHE A 87 -24.67 -12.09 12.03
CA PHE A 87 -23.75 -11.16 11.40
C PHE A 87 -22.95 -11.87 10.30
N PRO A 88 -23.04 -11.43 9.02
CA PRO A 88 -22.40 -12.09 7.90
C PRO A 88 -20.98 -11.58 7.64
N VAL A 89 -20.09 -12.50 7.28
CA VAL A 89 -18.72 -12.23 6.79
C VAL A 89 -18.46 -13.10 5.55
N ASP A 90 -18.05 -12.46 4.46
CA ASP A 90 -17.74 -13.15 3.20
C ASP A 90 -16.24 -13.45 3.10
N PHE A 91 -15.89 -14.74 3.10
CA PHE A 91 -14.52 -15.25 3.02
C PHE A 91 -14.22 -15.84 1.64
N LEU A 92 -12.98 -15.69 1.15
CA LEU A 92 -12.49 -16.39 -0.05
C LEU A 92 -12.35 -17.90 0.22
N ILE A 93 -12.91 -18.76 -0.64
CA ILE A 93 -12.74 -20.22 -0.53
C ILE A 93 -11.29 -20.64 -0.75
N ASP A 94 -10.57 -19.97 -1.67
CA ASP A 94 -9.17 -20.29 -1.93
C ASP A 94 -8.29 -20.15 -0.67
N SER A 95 -8.71 -19.35 0.32
CA SER A 95 -8.05 -19.25 1.63
C SER A 95 -8.09 -20.55 2.43
N GLU A 96 -9.08 -21.43 2.20
CA GLU A 96 -9.14 -22.75 2.82
C GLU A 96 -7.98 -23.65 2.39
N ARG A 97 -7.36 -23.39 1.22
CA ARG A 97 -6.18 -24.13 0.75
C ARG A 97 -4.88 -23.65 1.39
N TYR A 98 -4.80 -22.40 1.81
CA TYR A 98 -3.66 -21.83 2.53
C TYR A 98 -3.79 -21.98 4.07
N GLY A 99 -4.98 -22.31 4.57
CA GLY A 99 -5.24 -22.82 5.92
C GLY A 99 -6.12 -21.92 6.79
N LEU A 100 -6.79 -22.52 7.80
CA LEU A 100 -7.65 -21.83 8.79
C LEU A 100 -6.95 -20.64 9.49
N ALA A 101 -5.63 -20.74 9.68
CA ALA A 101 -4.83 -19.68 10.29
C ALA A 101 -4.93 -18.34 9.54
N TRP A 102 -5.12 -18.36 8.23
CA TRP A 102 -5.21 -17.14 7.44
C TRP A 102 -6.57 -16.43 7.62
N GLN A 103 -7.65 -17.19 7.76
CA GLN A 103 -8.96 -16.62 8.08
C GLN A 103 -8.96 -15.98 9.47
N GLU A 104 -8.31 -16.62 10.44
CA GLU A 104 -8.13 -16.06 11.80
C GLU A 104 -7.28 -14.78 11.78
N GLN A 105 -6.28 -14.67 10.92
CA GLN A 105 -5.50 -13.44 10.74
C GLN A 105 -6.32 -12.31 10.09
N SER A 106 -7.21 -12.63 9.14
CA SER A 106 -8.06 -11.64 8.47
C SER A 106 -9.31 -11.25 9.27
N PHE A 107 -9.72 -12.05 10.26
CA PHE A 107 -10.85 -11.74 11.14
C PHE A 107 -10.54 -12.13 12.60
N PRO A 108 -9.57 -11.46 13.25
CA PRO A 108 -8.97 -11.91 14.50
C PRO A 108 -9.84 -11.69 15.74
N TYR A 109 -10.88 -10.86 15.63
CA TYR A 109 -11.69 -10.49 16.78
C TYR A 109 -13.15 -10.30 16.39
N TYR A 110 -14.05 -10.88 17.18
CA TYR A 110 -15.48 -10.74 17.05
C TYR A 110 -16.17 -10.92 18.40
N GLN A 111 -17.06 -10.00 18.76
CA GLN A 111 -17.89 -10.09 19.95
C GLN A 111 -19.27 -9.48 19.70
N MET A 112 -20.31 -10.09 20.28
CA MET A 112 -21.59 -9.42 20.51
C MET A 112 -21.84 -9.31 22.02
N THR A 113 -22.31 -8.15 22.45
CA THR A 113 -22.70 -7.90 23.85
C THR A 113 -24.08 -7.25 23.92
N ASP A 114 -24.84 -7.55 24.98
CA ASP A 114 -26.05 -6.81 25.34
C ASP A 114 -25.92 -6.23 26.75
N GLU A 115 -27.00 -5.69 27.31
CA GLU A 115 -27.00 -5.14 28.67
C GLU A 115 -26.60 -6.14 29.78
N THR A 116 -26.57 -7.45 29.50
CA THR A 116 -26.18 -8.51 30.44
C THR A 116 -24.72 -8.96 30.29
N GLY A 117 -24.04 -8.53 29.22
CA GLY A 117 -22.65 -8.85 28.92
C GLY A 117 -22.47 -9.61 27.61
N SER A 118 -21.44 -10.45 27.54
CA SER A 118 -21.09 -11.17 26.32
C SER A 118 -22.12 -12.25 25.98
N LEU A 119 -22.57 -12.26 24.74
CA LEU A 119 -23.50 -13.26 24.22
C LEU A 119 -22.75 -14.48 23.69
N PRO A 120 -23.31 -15.71 23.81
CA PRO A 120 -22.74 -16.88 23.18
C PRO A 120 -22.92 -16.80 21.66
N ILE A 121 -21.83 -17.04 20.93
CA ILE A 121 -21.82 -16.99 19.46
C ILE A 121 -21.71 -18.40 18.90
N GLN A 122 -22.60 -18.73 17.98
CA GLN A 122 -22.51 -19.92 17.12
C GLN A 122 -22.12 -19.50 15.71
N THR A 123 -21.41 -20.36 14.99
CA THR A 123 -21.02 -20.07 13.60
C THR A 123 -21.63 -21.06 12.63
N TYR A 124 -22.18 -20.58 11.52
CA TYR A 124 -22.57 -21.42 10.38
C TYR A 124 -22.00 -20.85 9.07
N THR A 125 -21.89 -21.71 8.07
CA THR A 125 -21.33 -21.35 6.76
C THR A 125 -22.35 -21.71 5.69
N ASP A 126 -22.60 -20.80 4.75
CA ASP A 126 -23.50 -21.05 3.62
C ASP A 126 -22.96 -22.22 2.77
N GLU A 127 -23.83 -23.15 2.39
CA GLU A 127 -23.42 -24.36 1.64
C GLU A 127 -22.92 -24.06 0.22
N LYS A 128 -23.37 -22.95 -0.38
CA LYS A 128 -23.11 -22.64 -1.79
C LYS A 128 -22.23 -21.41 -1.91
N PRO A 129 -21.05 -21.53 -2.55
CA PRO A 129 -20.25 -20.36 -2.84
C PRO A 129 -20.96 -19.38 -3.77
N ARG A 130 -20.61 -18.11 -3.59
CA ARG A 130 -20.95 -17.02 -4.51
C ARG A 130 -19.71 -16.71 -5.34
N ILE A 131 -19.89 -16.57 -6.66
CA ILE A 131 -18.79 -16.15 -7.54
C ILE A 131 -18.78 -14.62 -7.60
N VAL A 132 -17.62 -14.03 -7.35
CA VAL A 132 -17.36 -12.61 -7.56
C VAL A 132 -16.22 -12.40 -8.54
N ILE A 133 -16.13 -11.20 -9.10
CA ILE A 133 -14.96 -10.75 -9.84
C ILE A 133 -14.17 -9.82 -8.92
N ALA A 134 -13.02 -10.29 -8.46
CA ALA A 134 -12.01 -9.51 -7.77
C ALA A 134 -10.73 -9.58 -8.63
N ASP A 135 -9.78 -8.65 -8.50
CA ASP A 135 -8.44 -8.76 -9.13
C ASP A 135 -8.41 -9.18 -10.64
N GLY A 136 -9.46 -8.88 -11.40
CA GLY A 136 -9.63 -9.34 -12.79
C GLY A 136 -9.91 -10.85 -12.96
N ARG A 137 -10.07 -11.59 -11.87
CA ARG A 137 -10.28 -13.04 -11.81
C ARG A 137 -11.62 -13.39 -11.17
N LYS A 138 -12.12 -14.58 -11.47
CA LYS A 138 -13.29 -15.13 -10.77
C LYS A 138 -12.81 -15.74 -9.46
N ARG A 139 -13.40 -15.29 -8.35
CA ARG A 139 -13.13 -15.80 -7.00
C ARG A 139 -14.41 -16.38 -6.42
N GLU A 140 -14.27 -17.46 -5.64
CA GLU A 140 -15.39 -18.07 -4.91
C GLU A 140 -15.40 -17.56 -3.47
N LEU A 141 -16.56 -17.07 -3.04
CA LEU A 141 -16.79 -16.61 -1.67
C LEU A 141 -17.73 -17.55 -0.94
N VAL A 142 -17.43 -17.81 0.32
CA VAL A 142 -18.33 -18.47 1.24
C VAL A 142 -18.71 -17.50 2.36
N ARG A 143 -19.99 -17.42 2.68
CA ARG A 143 -20.47 -16.58 3.77
C ARG A 143 -20.48 -17.36 5.06
N LYS A 144 -19.75 -16.87 6.04
CA LYS A 144 -19.81 -17.35 7.42
C LYS A 144 -20.64 -16.37 8.24
N TRP A 145 -21.45 -16.91 9.13
CA TRP A 145 -22.38 -16.18 9.95
C TRP A 145 -22.08 -16.39 11.42
N TYR A 146 -22.11 -15.31 12.17
CA TYR A 146 -21.91 -15.30 13.62
C TYR A 146 -23.27 -15.01 14.28
N VAL A 147 -23.80 -15.98 15.02
CA VAL A 147 -25.20 -16.05 15.40
C VAL A 147 -25.37 -16.07 16.90
N THR A 148 -26.39 -15.38 17.38
CA THR A 148 -26.84 -15.51 18.76
C THR A 148 -28.36 -15.36 18.88
N ASN A 149 -28.90 -15.73 20.04
CA ASN A 149 -30.32 -15.58 20.34
C ASN A 149 -30.53 -14.41 21.29
N LEU A 150 -31.48 -13.54 20.94
CA LEU A 150 -31.90 -12.41 21.76
C LEU A 150 -33.30 -12.65 22.32
N LYS A 151 -33.46 -12.43 23.63
CA LYS A 151 -34.75 -12.55 24.31
C LYS A 151 -35.32 -11.18 24.61
N PHE A 152 -36.55 -10.94 24.18
CA PHE A 152 -37.27 -9.70 24.35
C PHE A 152 -38.46 -9.92 25.29
N ALA A 153 -38.62 -9.02 26.27
CA ALA A 153 -39.85 -8.91 27.04
C ALA A 153 -40.93 -8.19 26.20
N PRO A 154 -42.21 -8.24 26.62
CA PRO A 154 -43.25 -7.46 25.97
C PRO A 154 -42.95 -5.96 26.07
N ASP A 155 -43.24 -5.19 25.02
CA ASP A 155 -43.09 -3.73 24.98
C ASP A 155 -41.71 -3.24 25.46
N SER A 156 -40.64 -3.93 25.04
CA SER A 156 -39.29 -3.72 25.57
C SER A 156 -38.32 -3.16 24.54
N GLN A 157 -37.27 -2.55 25.08
CA GLN A 157 -36.12 -2.07 24.33
C GLN A 157 -34.88 -2.83 24.80
N LYS A 158 -34.04 -3.24 23.85
CA LYS A 158 -32.77 -3.93 24.09
C LYS A 158 -31.64 -3.18 23.39
N ARG A 159 -30.46 -3.17 24.02
CA ARG A 159 -29.23 -2.62 23.42
C ARG A 159 -28.34 -3.77 23.03
N LEU A 160 -27.78 -3.69 21.83
CA LEU A 160 -26.84 -4.66 21.33
C LEU A 160 -25.63 -3.93 20.76
N VAL A 161 -24.45 -4.46 21.05
CA VAL A 161 -23.18 -3.98 20.52
C VAL A 161 -22.51 -5.14 19.79
N VAL A 162 -22.05 -4.88 18.57
CA VAL A 162 -21.23 -5.79 17.77
C VAL A 162 -19.88 -5.13 17.56
N GLU A 163 -18.82 -5.78 18.03
CA GLU A 163 -17.45 -5.30 17.89
C GLU A 163 -16.61 -6.34 17.16
N TYR A 164 -15.85 -5.90 16.16
CA TYR A 164 -14.95 -6.79 15.43
C TYR A 164 -13.80 -6.04 14.78
N ALA A 165 -12.74 -6.79 14.48
CA ALA A 165 -11.63 -6.32 13.66
C ALA A 165 -11.59 -7.17 12.39
N VAL A 166 -11.46 -6.51 11.25
CA VAL A 166 -11.37 -7.17 9.95
C VAL A 166 -10.21 -6.59 9.16
N ARG A 167 -9.41 -7.47 8.58
CA ARG A 167 -8.40 -7.08 7.61
C ARG A 167 -9.09 -6.72 6.30
N CYS A 168 -8.98 -5.47 5.88
CA CYS A 168 -9.54 -4.99 4.62
C CYS A 168 -9.01 -5.82 3.45
N TRP A 169 -9.81 -5.96 2.39
CA TRP A 169 -9.37 -6.68 1.20
C TRP A 169 -8.14 -6.00 0.60
N LEU A 170 -7.11 -6.79 0.31
CA LEU A 170 -5.86 -6.40 -0.33
C LEU A 170 -5.27 -7.61 -1.06
N LEU A 171 -4.40 -7.36 -2.03
CA LEU A 171 -3.59 -8.33 -2.75
C LEU A 171 -2.24 -7.69 -3.08
N ASP A 172 -1.27 -7.83 -2.17
CA ASP A 172 0.08 -7.32 -2.34
C ASP A 172 0.93 -8.36 -3.06
N MET A 173 1.68 -7.92 -4.07
CA MET A 173 2.39 -8.79 -5.00
C MET A 173 3.89 -8.49 -4.99
N ASP A 174 4.70 -9.52 -5.15
CA ASP A 174 6.16 -9.39 -5.36
C ASP A 174 6.57 -10.04 -6.68
N SER A 175 7.71 -9.62 -7.20
CA SER A 175 8.27 -10.07 -8.47
C SER A 175 9.77 -10.27 -8.33
N VAL A 176 10.31 -11.35 -8.89
CA VAL A 176 11.77 -11.49 -9.00
C VAL A 176 12.41 -10.41 -9.89
N ALA A 177 11.63 -9.78 -10.77
CA ALA A 177 12.09 -8.78 -11.72
C ALA A 177 12.19 -7.36 -11.12
N SER A 178 11.60 -7.12 -9.95
CA SER A 178 11.62 -5.83 -9.25
C SER A 178 11.98 -6.04 -7.79
N PHE A 179 12.80 -5.16 -7.22
CA PHE A 179 13.04 -5.16 -5.78
C PHE A 179 11.84 -4.65 -4.98
N PHE A 180 10.97 -3.87 -5.62
CA PHE A 180 9.85 -3.19 -4.98
C PHE A 180 8.56 -3.99 -5.16
N PRO A 181 7.93 -4.46 -4.07
CA PRO A 181 6.61 -5.06 -4.15
C PRO A 181 5.56 -4.05 -4.65
N SER A 182 4.52 -4.58 -5.27
CA SER A 182 3.32 -3.83 -5.59
C SER A 182 2.34 -3.94 -4.42
N PHE A 183 2.18 -2.85 -3.68
CA PHE A 183 1.19 -2.75 -2.60
C PHE A 183 -0.14 -2.26 -3.17
N SER A 184 -1.19 -3.06 -2.98
CA SER A 184 -2.55 -2.77 -3.40
C SER A 184 -3.28 -1.81 -2.45
N ASP A 185 -4.38 -1.25 -2.91
CA ASP A 185 -5.27 -0.50 -2.03
C ASP A 185 -6.06 -1.45 -1.10
N ARG A 186 -6.42 -0.92 0.06
CA ARG A 186 -7.23 -1.59 1.07
C ARG A 186 -8.69 -1.23 0.84
N LEU A 187 -9.54 -2.26 0.72
CA LEU A 187 -10.96 -2.09 0.53
C LEU A 187 -11.73 -2.71 1.69
N LEU A 188 -12.40 -1.87 2.49
CA LEU A 188 -13.48 -2.33 3.35
C LEU A 188 -14.79 -2.29 2.57
N THR A 189 -15.52 -3.41 2.57
CA THR A 189 -16.90 -3.46 2.10
C THR A 189 -17.81 -3.84 3.27
N TYR A 190 -18.71 -2.94 3.66
CA TYR A 190 -19.78 -3.20 4.61
C TYR A 190 -21.12 -3.20 3.86
N THR A 191 -21.75 -4.37 3.76
CA THR A 191 -23.01 -4.53 3.04
C THR A 191 -24.22 -4.44 3.98
N PHE A 192 -25.22 -3.66 3.60
CA PHE A 192 -26.51 -3.65 4.30
C PHE A 192 -27.40 -4.85 3.91
N PHE A 193 -26.86 -5.79 3.12
CA PHE A 193 -27.47 -7.07 2.75
C PHE A 193 -26.92 -8.23 3.62
N PRO A 194 -27.74 -9.21 4.02
CA PRO A 194 -29.12 -9.44 3.63
C PRO A 194 -30.10 -8.42 4.20
N VAL A 195 -30.97 -7.97 3.31
CA VAL A 195 -32.15 -7.18 3.66
C VAL A 195 -33.20 -8.15 4.17
N GLY A 196 -33.76 -7.89 5.34
CA GLY A 196 -34.86 -8.70 5.84
C GLY A 196 -34.88 -8.89 7.34
N GLY A 197 -36.07 -9.23 7.81
CA GLY A 197 -36.32 -9.70 9.17
C GLY A 197 -36.65 -8.59 10.16
N TRP A 198 -36.13 -7.37 9.96
CA TRP A 198 -36.52 -6.18 10.71
C TRP A 198 -37.84 -5.60 10.19
N GLU A 199 -38.62 -4.95 11.05
CA GLU A 199 -39.90 -4.35 10.66
C GLU A 199 -39.69 -3.30 9.54
N ASN A 200 -40.29 -3.55 8.38
CA ASN A 200 -40.25 -2.71 7.17
C ASN A 200 -38.87 -2.52 6.52
N ASP A 201 -37.82 -3.21 6.97
CA ASP A 201 -36.45 -3.07 6.47
C ASP A 201 -35.91 -1.62 6.59
N LEU A 202 -36.26 -0.94 7.68
CA LEU A 202 -35.88 0.44 7.96
C LEU A 202 -35.04 0.55 9.24
N ILE A 203 -34.02 1.41 9.20
CA ILE A 203 -33.33 1.91 10.39
C ILE A 203 -33.83 3.33 10.65
N ARG A 204 -34.49 3.56 11.79
CA ARG A 204 -35.11 4.88 12.06
C ARG A 204 -34.08 6.00 12.17
N LYS A 205 -32.92 5.71 12.78
CA LYS A 205 -31.78 6.62 12.88
C LYS A 205 -30.50 5.86 12.56
N LEU A 206 -29.87 6.18 11.43
CA LEU A 206 -28.57 5.64 11.07
C LEU A 206 -27.51 6.72 11.21
N ARG A 207 -26.44 6.39 11.94
CA ARG A 207 -25.25 7.22 12.03
C ARG A 207 -24.02 6.38 11.71
N ILE A 208 -23.21 6.82 10.76
CA ILE A 208 -21.95 6.18 10.38
C ILE A 208 -20.81 7.15 10.60
N VAL A 209 -19.79 6.72 11.32
CA VAL A 209 -18.52 7.44 11.51
C VAL A 209 -17.39 6.61 10.94
N VAL A 210 -16.63 7.18 10.01
CA VAL A 210 -15.35 6.65 9.56
C VAL A 210 -14.24 7.52 10.14
N ASP A 211 -13.40 6.94 10.98
CA ASP A 211 -12.23 7.58 11.58
C ASP A 211 -10.96 7.08 10.87
N ALA A 212 -10.38 7.94 10.03
CA ALA A 212 -9.16 7.66 9.28
C ALA A 212 -7.92 8.33 9.88
N ARG A 213 -8.02 8.97 11.06
CA ARG A 213 -6.94 9.80 11.60
C ARG A 213 -5.65 9.04 11.82
N ALA A 214 -5.71 7.87 12.46
CA ALA A 214 -4.54 7.03 12.68
C ALA A 214 -3.84 6.67 11.36
N ASN A 215 -4.63 6.29 10.35
CA ASN A 215 -4.14 5.96 9.01
C ASN A 215 -3.45 7.16 8.33
N LEU A 216 -4.07 8.35 8.40
CA LEU A 216 -3.51 9.58 7.85
C LEU A 216 -2.22 10.01 8.58
N GLU A 217 -2.16 9.86 9.90
CA GLU A 217 -0.97 10.15 10.71
C GLU A 217 0.23 9.27 10.34
N THR A 218 -0.03 8.04 9.90
CA THR A 218 1.01 7.13 9.38
C THR A 218 1.27 7.30 7.89
N GLY A 219 0.62 8.26 7.24
CA GLY A 219 0.82 8.63 5.84
C GLY A 219 0.11 7.75 4.83
N GLY A 220 -0.88 6.96 5.27
CA GLY A 220 -1.85 6.40 4.36
C GLY A 220 -2.82 7.47 3.86
N GLU A 221 -3.54 7.16 2.78
CA GLU A 221 -4.44 8.11 2.13
C GLU A 221 -5.82 7.49 1.92
N LEU A 222 -6.88 8.24 2.24
CA LEU A 222 -8.24 7.83 1.92
C LEU A 222 -8.54 8.20 0.45
N ILE A 223 -8.71 7.19 -0.39
CA ILE A 223 -8.94 7.36 -1.84
C ILE A 223 -10.42 7.63 -2.12
N SER A 224 -11.32 6.85 -1.52
CA SER A 224 -12.77 7.05 -1.72
C SER A 224 -13.64 6.51 -0.60
N LEU A 225 -14.79 7.16 -0.40
CA LEU A 225 -15.92 6.71 0.39
C LEU A 225 -17.13 6.59 -0.52
N ASN A 226 -17.47 5.37 -0.92
CA ASN A 226 -18.66 5.13 -1.75
C ASN A 226 -19.87 4.88 -0.84
N PHE A 227 -20.57 5.96 -0.55
CA PHE A 227 -21.85 5.99 0.15
C PHE A 227 -22.50 7.37 -0.09
N PRO A 228 -23.81 7.55 0.17
CA PRO A 228 -24.40 8.89 0.21
C PRO A 228 -23.58 9.89 1.06
N GLN A 229 -23.70 11.18 0.72
CA GLN A 229 -22.72 12.22 1.06
C GLN A 229 -22.33 12.28 2.55
N PHE A 230 -21.03 12.06 2.82
CA PHE A 230 -20.42 12.29 4.12
C PHE A 230 -20.09 13.77 4.33
N SER A 231 -20.20 14.21 5.58
CA SER A 231 -19.50 15.42 6.08
C SER A 231 -18.10 15.03 6.56
N ALA A 232 -17.08 15.86 6.33
CA ALA A 232 -15.69 15.55 6.65
C ALA A 232 -15.04 16.63 7.52
N TYR A 233 -14.34 16.22 8.57
CA TYR A 233 -13.57 17.11 9.44
C TYR A 233 -12.34 16.39 9.99
N GLY A 234 -11.13 16.81 9.57
CA GLY A 234 -9.87 16.36 10.15
C GLY A 234 -9.69 14.84 10.18
N GLY A 235 -10.03 14.14 9.09
CA GLY A 235 -9.94 12.67 9.00
C GLY A 235 -11.13 11.91 9.60
N ILE A 236 -12.14 12.60 10.11
CA ILE A 236 -13.41 12.00 10.55
C ILE A 236 -14.48 12.28 9.49
N TYR A 237 -15.19 11.24 9.07
CA TYR A 237 -16.27 11.32 8.10
C TYR A 237 -17.57 10.85 8.75
N LEU A 238 -18.59 11.72 8.74
CA LEU A 238 -19.88 11.47 9.37
C LEU A 238 -21.01 11.46 8.32
N PHE A 239 -21.80 10.40 8.34
CA PHE A 239 -23.06 10.26 7.63
C PHE A 239 -24.20 10.06 8.63
N GLU A 240 -25.32 10.74 8.41
CA GLU A 240 -26.52 10.62 9.24
C GLU A 240 -27.75 10.54 8.33
N SER A 241 -28.68 9.65 8.68
CA SER A 241 -29.96 9.50 7.98
C SER A 241 -31.09 9.16 8.93
N ALA A 242 -32.28 9.67 8.63
CA ALA A 242 -33.52 9.25 9.25
C ALA A 242 -34.27 8.30 8.31
N ASP A 243 -34.86 7.24 8.87
CA ASP A 243 -35.60 6.21 8.12
C ASP A 243 -34.79 5.63 6.94
N PHE A 244 -33.55 5.21 7.20
CA PHE A 244 -32.68 4.61 6.20
C PHE A 244 -33.23 3.26 5.72
N ASN A 245 -33.43 3.14 4.41
CA ASN A 245 -34.03 1.98 3.76
C ASN A 245 -32.97 0.95 3.36
N LEU A 246 -33.03 -0.25 3.96
CA LEU A 246 -32.09 -1.33 3.68
C LEU A 246 -32.28 -1.95 2.29
N LYS A 247 -33.45 -1.77 1.64
CA LYS A 247 -33.75 -2.33 0.31
C LYS A 247 -33.05 -1.63 -0.84
N GLU A 248 -32.63 -0.39 -0.64
CA GLU A 248 -31.84 0.32 -1.62
C GLU A 248 -30.43 -0.24 -1.50
N GLU A 249 -29.96 -0.99 -2.51
CA GLU A 249 -28.71 -1.77 -2.47
C GLU A 249 -27.48 -0.87 -2.23
N TYR A 250 -27.22 -0.55 -0.98
CA TYR A 250 -26.06 0.20 -0.55
C TYR A 250 -25.04 -0.74 0.08
N ALA A 251 -23.81 -0.66 -0.39
CA ALA A 251 -22.65 -1.15 0.33
C ALA A 251 -21.78 0.07 0.61
N LEU A 252 -21.46 0.29 1.88
CA LEU A 252 -20.43 1.25 2.24
C LEU A 252 -19.10 0.65 1.81
N LYS A 253 -18.43 1.31 0.86
CA LYS A 253 -17.07 0.94 0.45
C LYS A 253 -16.10 2.03 0.84
N ILE A 254 -15.05 1.64 1.56
CA ILE A 254 -13.98 2.52 1.99
C ILE A 254 -12.71 2.02 1.32
N LEU A 255 -12.17 2.82 0.39
CA LEU A 255 -10.93 2.54 -0.32
C LEU A 255 -9.86 3.49 0.19
N TYR A 256 -8.74 2.95 0.65
CA TYR A 256 -7.60 3.71 1.13
C TYR A 256 -6.30 2.97 0.81
N THR A 257 -5.17 3.65 0.86
CA THR A 257 -3.87 3.06 0.55
C THR A 257 -2.89 3.24 1.69
N GLU A 258 -2.11 2.19 1.94
CA GLU A 258 -0.96 2.19 2.85
C GLU A 258 0.37 2.10 2.09
N ALA A 259 0.33 2.16 0.75
CA ALA A 259 1.52 2.00 -0.09
C ALA A 259 2.66 2.96 0.28
N PRO A 260 2.44 4.27 0.58
CA PRO A 260 3.51 5.16 1.01
C PRO A 260 4.21 4.71 2.29
N ARG A 261 3.44 4.25 3.29
CA ARG A 261 3.96 3.78 4.58
C ARG A 261 4.73 2.47 4.42
N LEU A 262 4.13 1.50 3.73
CA LEU A 262 4.76 0.19 3.50
C LEU A 262 6.04 0.28 2.67
N MET A 263 6.03 1.14 1.65
CA MET A 263 7.24 1.40 0.87
C MET A 263 8.33 2.09 1.71
N THR A 264 7.94 2.98 2.62
CA THR A 264 8.88 3.62 3.56
C THR A 264 9.50 2.60 4.52
N GLU A 265 8.69 1.67 5.03
CA GLU A 265 9.14 0.56 5.86
C GLU A 265 10.12 -0.35 5.11
N LEU A 266 9.80 -0.69 3.86
CA LEU A 266 10.68 -1.47 2.96
C LEU A 266 12.03 -0.75 2.76
N ILE A 267 12.01 0.51 2.34
CA ILE A 267 13.20 1.34 2.10
C ILE A 267 14.06 1.41 3.37
N THR A 268 13.45 1.68 4.52
CA THR A 268 14.15 1.78 5.81
C THR A 268 14.77 0.45 6.23
N THR A 269 14.05 -0.66 6.01
CA THR A 269 14.50 -2.01 6.40
C THR A 269 15.71 -2.48 5.61
N TYR A 270 15.72 -2.20 4.29
CA TYR A 270 16.74 -2.68 3.37
C TYR A 270 17.82 -1.66 3.04
N GLN A 271 17.79 -0.48 3.67
CA GLN A 271 18.82 0.54 3.52
C GLN A 271 20.19 -0.02 3.94
N ILE A 272 21.20 0.31 3.15
CA ILE A 272 22.60 -0.01 3.45
C ILE A 272 23.00 0.50 4.82
N LYS A 273 23.81 -0.28 5.54
CA LYS A 273 24.39 0.13 6.82
C LYS A 273 25.75 0.83 6.63
N PRO A 274 26.13 1.80 7.48
CA PRO A 274 27.39 2.53 7.35
C PRO A 274 28.62 1.62 7.26
N GLU A 275 28.64 0.49 7.96
CA GLU A 275 29.75 -0.46 7.92
C GLU A 275 29.96 -1.15 6.56
N GLN A 276 29.00 -1.07 5.64
CA GLN A 276 29.05 -1.64 4.29
C GLN A 276 29.56 -0.63 3.25
N ILE A 277 29.69 0.65 3.63
CA ILE A 277 30.27 1.70 2.80
C ILE A 277 31.78 1.73 3.03
N ALA A 278 32.56 1.32 2.03
CA ALA A 278 34.02 1.31 2.08
C ALA A 278 34.63 2.68 1.79
N GLY A 279 33.95 3.49 0.97
CA GLY A 279 34.40 4.82 0.57
C GLY A 279 33.26 5.67 0.03
N LEU A 280 33.32 6.97 0.28
CA LEU A 280 32.37 7.96 -0.22
C LEU A 280 33.16 9.15 -0.76
N ARG A 281 32.93 9.50 -2.03
CA ARG A 281 33.58 10.62 -2.72
C ARG A 281 32.55 11.33 -3.61
N GLY A 282 32.83 12.56 -3.98
CA GLY A 282 31.96 13.32 -4.88
C GLY A 282 32.67 14.53 -5.45
N ALA A 283 31.91 15.32 -6.20
CA ALA A 283 32.29 16.70 -6.54
C ALA A 283 32.52 17.53 -5.27
N SER A 284 33.06 18.74 -5.41
CA SER A 284 33.22 19.68 -4.29
C SER A 284 31.89 19.81 -3.54
N GLU A 285 31.97 19.96 -2.22
CA GLU A 285 30.80 20.05 -1.33
C GLU A 285 30.77 21.39 -0.61
N GLU A 286 29.58 21.86 -0.29
CA GLU A 286 29.41 22.98 0.65
C GLU A 286 29.70 22.48 2.07
N GLY A 287 30.56 23.19 2.81
CA GLY A 287 31.03 22.71 4.13
C GLY A 287 29.92 22.47 5.17
N ALA A 288 28.76 23.12 5.03
CA ALA A 288 27.59 22.90 5.88
C ALA A 288 26.78 21.65 5.51
N TYR A 289 26.90 21.17 4.27
CA TYR A 289 26.10 20.11 3.66
C TYR A 289 26.99 19.01 3.04
N PRO A 290 27.80 18.31 3.87
CA PRO A 290 28.76 17.32 3.40
C PRO A 290 28.10 16.02 2.91
N LEU A 291 28.80 15.27 2.06
CA LEU A 291 28.34 14.02 1.44
C LEU A 291 27.76 12.99 2.43
N ARG A 292 28.27 12.96 3.67
CA ARG A 292 27.79 12.03 4.70
C ARG A 292 26.32 12.22 5.09
N GLN A 293 25.74 13.39 4.80
CA GLN A 293 24.32 13.66 5.08
C GLN A 293 23.39 12.87 4.14
N LEU A 294 23.90 12.38 2.99
CA LEU A 294 23.13 11.49 2.10
C LEU A 294 22.79 10.11 2.67
N PHE A 295 23.28 9.80 3.87
CA PHE A 295 23.10 8.51 4.53
C PHE A 295 22.76 8.65 6.02
N ASP A 296 22.35 9.84 6.47
CA ASP A 296 22.05 10.09 7.89
C ASP A 296 20.59 9.80 8.26
N GLY A 297 19.75 9.48 7.27
CA GLY A 297 18.34 9.15 7.44
C GLY A 297 17.47 10.37 7.76
N ASN A 298 18.00 11.58 7.59
CA ASN A 298 17.29 12.82 7.83
C ASN A 298 17.08 13.57 6.51
N LEU A 299 15.85 13.49 6.00
CA LEU A 299 15.43 14.12 4.74
C LEU A 299 15.54 15.66 4.73
N ARG A 300 15.81 16.27 5.88
CA ARG A 300 16.01 17.70 6.06
C ARG A 300 17.49 18.11 6.13
N THR A 301 18.42 17.20 5.87
CA THR A 301 19.86 17.48 5.81
C THR A 301 20.42 17.02 4.46
N PRO A 302 20.53 17.91 3.47
CA PRO A 302 20.95 17.52 2.13
C PRO A 302 22.48 17.44 2.03
N TRP A 303 22.96 16.79 0.98
CA TRP A 303 24.24 17.19 0.39
C TRP A 303 24.02 18.31 -0.63
N VAL A 304 24.90 19.32 -0.60
CA VAL A 304 24.91 20.41 -1.58
C VAL A 304 26.26 20.45 -2.27
N ALA A 305 26.24 20.42 -3.60
CA ALA A 305 27.44 20.59 -4.40
C ALA A 305 28.02 22.01 -4.20
N GLY A 306 29.33 22.12 -4.00
CA GLY A 306 30.00 23.38 -3.71
C GLY A 306 29.92 24.37 -4.87
N GLU A 307 29.95 25.66 -4.54
CA GLU A 307 30.01 26.76 -5.51
C GLU A 307 31.41 26.84 -6.18
N GLU A 308 31.73 25.98 -7.14
CA GLU A 308 32.94 26.20 -7.96
C GLU A 308 32.76 25.88 -9.45
N SER A 309 33.48 26.69 -10.23
CA SER A 309 33.44 26.87 -11.69
C SER A 309 34.02 25.69 -12.50
N THR A 310 33.71 24.45 -12.14
CA THR A 310 34.24 23.29 -12.86
C THR A 310 33.39 22.98 -14.09
N ALA A 311 34.06 22.77 -15.23
CA ALA A 311 33.42 22.26 -16.45
C ALA A 311 32.83 20.84 -16.28
N GLU A 312 33.08 20.20 -15.15
CA GLU A 312 32.61 18.86 -14.84
C GLU A 312 31.27 18.88 -14.08
N PRO A 313 30.34 17.98 -14.44
CA PRO A 313 29.06 17.85 -13.74
C PRO A 313 29.24 17.39 -12.29
N ALA A 314 28.29 17.74 -11.42
CA ALA A 314 28.23 17.22 -10.06
C ALA A 314 28.10 15.68 -10.08
N TRP A 315 28.86 14.98 -9.22
CA TRP A 315 28.85 13.53 -9.15
C TRP A 315 29.07 13.02 -7.72
N ILE A 316 28.63 11.80 -7.46
CA ILE A 316 28.80 11.06 -6.20
C ILE A 316 29.27 9.65 -6.54
N GLU A 317 30.20 9.12 -5.76
CA GLU A 317 30.71 7.75 -5.88
C GLU A 317 30.72 7.09 -4.51
N VAL A 318 30.14 5.89 -4.46
CA VAL A 318 30.06 5.05 -3.27
C VAL A 318 30.77 3.74 -3.57
N GLU A 319 31.84 3.47 -2.84
CA GLU A 319 32.53 2.19 -2.83
C GLU A 319 31.88 1.30 -1.77
N LEU A 320 31.45 0.11 -2.17
CA LEU A 320 30.68 -0.82 -1.34
C LEU A 320 31.52 -2.06 -1.03
N LYS A 321 31.32 -2.64 0.16
CA LYS A 321 31.89 -3.94 0.52
C LYS A 321 30.79 -4.86 1.06
N ASP A 322 30.85 -6.11 0.62
CA ASP A 322 29.97 -7.20 1.06
C ASP A 322 28.47 -6.83 1.05
N PHE A 323 28.03 -6.20 -0.06
CA PHE A 323 26.66 -5.76 -0.26
C PHE A 323 26.13 -6.20 -1.62
N CYS A 324 24.91 -6.72 -1.64
CA CYS A 324 24.16 -7.04 -2.85
C CYS A 324 23.12 -5.95 -3.08
N LEU A 325 23.48 -4.93 -3.87
CA LEU A 325 22.60 -3.82 -4.21
C LEU A 325 21.46 -4.31 -5.11
N GLN A 326 20.23 -4.04 -4.72
CA GLN A 326 19.02 -4.38 -5.48
C GLN A 326 18.33 -3.14 -6.05
N ALA A 327 18.39 -2.01 -5.36
CA ALA A 327 17.83 -0.76 -5.87
C ALA A 327 18.60 0.46 -5.40
N VAL A 328 18.48 1.53 -6.17
CA VAL A 328 19.02 2.87 -5.86
C VAL A 328 17.85 3.85 -5.89
N GLY A 329 17.57 4.48 -4.76
CA GLY A 329 16.59 5.55 -4.62
C GLY A 329 17.26 6.89 -4.30
N LEU A 330 16.64 8.00 -4.65
CA LEU A 330 17.15 9.34 -4.39
C LEU A 330 16.02 10.29 -3.99
N VAL A 331 16.24 11.07 -2.93
CA VAL A 331 15.42 12.26 -2.65
C VAL A 331 16.04 13.46 -3.36
N ASN A 332 15.29 13.99 -4.32
CA ASN A 332 15.76 15.03 -5.23
C ASN A 332 15.43 16.43 -4.69
N GLY A 333 16.45 17.19 -4.26
CA GLY A 333 16.29 18.52 -3.68
C GLY A 333 16.38 18.55 -2.15
N PHE A 334 16.19 19.75 -1.58
CA PHE A 334 16.28 20.01 -0.15
C PHE A 334 14.87 20.19 0.47
N LEU A 335 14.39 19.18 1.19
CA LEU A 335 13.01 19.10 1.69
C LEU A 335 12.76 19.80 3.04
N MET A 336 13.34 20.97 3.29
CA MET A 336 13.09 21.70 4.54
C MET A 336 11.72 22.40 4.54
N ASP A 337 11.46 23.16 3.48
CA ASP A 337 10.23 23.91 3.21
C ASP A 337 10.19 24.28 1.71
N ASP A 338 9.05 24.83 1.25
CA ASP A 338 8.84 25.21 -0.16
C ASP A 338 9.89 26.22 -0.66
N ALA A 339 10.26 27.20 0.18
CA ALA A 339 11.23 28.22 -0.17
C ALA A 339 12.64 27.63 -0.37
N THR A 340 13.05 26.73 0.51
CA THR A 340 14.34 26.04 0.46
C THR A 340 14.39 25.04 -0.68
N TYR A 341 13.30 24.33 -0.94
CA TYR A 341 13.18 23.41 -2.06
C TYR A 341 13.34 24.10 -3.42
N ALA A 342 12.85 25.34 -3.55
CA ALA A 342 13.03 26.16 -4.75
C ALA A 342 14.40 26.89 -4.82
N ARG A 343 15.16 26.92 -3.72
CA ARG A 343 16.43 27.65 -3.62
C ARG A 343 17.56 26.97 -4.40
N TYR A 344 17.64 25.65 -4.34
CA TYR A 344 18.72 24.86 -4.96
C TYR A 344 18.26 24.22 -6.26
N ASP A 345 19.23 23.91 -7.14
CA ASP A 345 18.99 23.13 -8.34
C ASP A 345 18.54 21.72 -7.95
N ARG A 346 17.54 21.23 -8.67
CA ARG A 346 17.04 19.85 -8.54
C ARG A 346 17.47 19.07 -9.76
N VAL A 347 17.80 17.80 -9.58
CA VAL A 347 18.24 16.95 -10.69
C VAL A 347 17.08 16.72 -11.65
N LYS A 348 17.32 16.97 -12.93
CA LYS A 348 16.38 16.63 -14.01
C LYS A 348 16.82 15.36 -14.72
N ARG A 349 18.13 15.16 -14.89
CA ARG A 349 18.66 13.95 -15.52
C ARG A 349 19.95 13.51 -14.84
N ILE A 350 20.11 12.21 -14.62
CA ILE A 350 21.25 11.63 -13.91
C ILE A 350 21.71 10.35 -14.59
N LYS A 351 23.03 10.17 -14.71
CA LYS A 351 23.66 8.92 -15.11
C LYS A 351 23.94 8.07 -13.87
N VAL A 352 23.52 6.82 -13.91
CA VAL A 352 23.77 5.80 -12.89
C VAL A 352 24.73 4.77 -13.47
N GLN A 353 25.83 4.48 -12.78
CA GLN A 353 26.82 3.48 -13.15
C GLN A 353 27.05 2.53 -11.96
N ILE A 354 26.82 1.24 -12.15
CA ILE A 354 26.92 0.23 -11.09
C ILE A 354 27.88 -0.87 -11.53
N GLU A 355 28.92 -1.13 -10.74
CA GLU A 355 29.83 -2.26 -10.95
C GLU A 355 29.43 -3.43 -10.05
N GLN A 356 29.10 -4.55 -10.67
CA GLN A 356 28.71 -5.80 -10.01
C GLN A 356 29.62 -6.96 -10.40
N GLU A 357 29.75 -7.91 -9.49
CA GLU A 357 30.30 -9.24 -9.70
C GLU A 357 29.13 -10.22 -9.81
N GLU A 358 28.99 -10.84 -10.99
CA GLU A 358 27.94 -11.81 -11.31
C GLU A 358 28.56 -13.20 -11.42
N TYR A 359 27.94 -14.18 -10.74
CA TYR A 359 28.39 -15.56 -10.80
C TYR A 359 27.75 -16.28 -11.99
N ASP A 360 28.57 -16.66 -12.97
CA ASP A 360 28.13 -17.49 -14.09
C ASP A 360 28.16 -18.97 -13.68
N PHE A 361 26.97 -19.55 -13.49
CA PHE A 361 26.79 -20.95 -13.15
C PHE A 361 27.27 -21.93 -14.22
N PHE A 362 27.32 -21.52 -15.49
CA PHE A 362 27.75 -22.39 -16.59
C PHE A 362 29.27 -22.45 -16.69
N THR A 363 29.95 -21.32 -16.51
CA THR A 363 31.41 -21.25 -16.57
C THR A 363 32.07 -21.41 -15.20
N ASN A 364 31.29 -21.39 -14.11
CA ASN A 364 31.75 -21.47 -12.73
C ASN A 364 32.79 -20.37 -12.41
N ARG A 365 32.51 -19.14 -12.88
CA ARG A 365 33.39 -17.98 -12.78
C ARG A 365 32.60 -16.74 -12.36
N VAL A 366 33.32 -15.80 -11.74
CA VAL A 366 32.80 -14.47 -11.43
C VAL A 366 33.18 -13.53 -12.56
N GLU A 367 32.18 -12.91 -13.19
CA GLU A 367 32.36 -11.89 -14.21
C GLU A 367 32.05 -10.49 -13.65
N LYS A 368 32.83 -9.49 -14.08
CA LYS A 368 32.53 -8.09 -13.75
C LYS A 368 31.57 -7.52 -14.77
N ARG A 369 30.46 -6.99 -14.29
CA ARG A 369 29.42 -6.36 -15.07
C ARG A 369 29.30 -4.88 -14.70
N LEU A 370 29.30 -4.02 -15.72
CA LEU A 370 28.99 -2.60 -15.56
C LEU A 370 27.58 -2.35 -16.09
N ILE A 371 26.70 -1.89 -15.22
CA ILE A 371 25.34 -1.44 -15.57
C ILE A 371 25.38 0.08 -15.69
N GLU A 372 25.00 0.61 -16.86
CA GLU A 372 24.88 2.05 -17.08
C GLU A 372 23.47 2.41 -17.54
N ARG A 373 22.88 3.45 -16.92
CA ARG A 373 21.57 3.97 -17.31
C ARG A 373 21.49 5.47 -17.09
N GLU A 374 20.76 6.16 -17.95
CA GLU A 374 20.32 7.54 -17.70
C GLU A 374 18.86 7.55 -17.23
N VAL A 375 18.58 8.36 -16.22
CA VAL A 375 17.25 8.50 -15.62
C VAL A 375 16.85 9.97 -15.69
N GLU A 376 15.67 10.23 -16.22
CA GLU A 376 15.03 11.54 -16.17
C GLU A 376 14.07 11.59 -14.98
N LEU A 377 14.18 12.62 -14.16
CA LEU A 377 13.39 12.83 -12.96
C LEU A 377 12.34 13.92 -13.22
N PRO A 378 11.07 13.73 -12.80
CA PRO A 378 10.04 14.72 -13.00
C PRO A 378 10.28 15.97 -12.13
N ALA A 379 9.79 17.12 -12.62
CA ALA A 379 9.74 18.36 -11.84
C ALA A 379 8.57 18.32 -10.84
N GLU A 380 8.76 17.65 -9.70
CA GLU A 380 7.72 17.60 -8.66
C GLU A 380 7.65 18.93 -7.88
N PRO A 381 6.45 19.47 -7.60
CA PRO A 381 6.31 20.58 -6.67
C PRO A 381 6.62 20.16 -5.24
N TYR A 382 6.99 21.12 -4.38
CA TYR A 382 7.12 20.84 -2.95
C TYR A 382 5.78 20.37 -2.37
N ARG A 383 5.83 19.41 -1.46
CA ARG A 383 4.72 18.99 -0.60
C ARG A 383 5.29 18.77 0.80
N GLU A 384 4.45 18.82 1.82
CA GLU A 384 4.91 18.55 3.17
C GLU A 384 5.41 17.10 3.30
N VAL A 385 6.56 16.92 3.95
CA VAL A 385 7.15 15.60 4.16
C VAL A 385 6.56 14.95 5.40
N ASN A 386 5.94 13.78 5.23
CA ASN A 386 5.65 12.89 6.34
C ASN A 386 6.84 11.92 6.51
N GLU A 387 7.62 12.09 7.57
CA GLU A 387 8.79 11.25 7.87
C GLU A 387 8.44 9.77 8.12
N ARG A 388 7.17 9.45 8.39
CA ARG A 388 6.69 8.07 8.51
C ARG A 388 6.26 7.45 7.19
N ALA A 389 6.16 8.25 6.12
CA ALA A 389 5.67 7.84 4.81
C ALA A 389 6.37 8.65 3.70
N PHE A 390 7.69 8.72 3.73
CA PHE A 390 8.47 9.53 2.80
C PHE A 390 8.70 8.88 1.44
N ALA A 391 8.36 7.60 1.25
CA ALA A 391 8.59 6.89 -0.01
C ALA A 391 8.14 7.64 -1.28
N PRO A 392 7.02 8.41 -1.30
CA PRO A 392 6.65 9.22 -2.47
C PRO A 392 7.70 10.27 -2.89
N TRP A 393 8.63 10.65 -2.00
CA TRP A 393 9.76 11.55 -2.30
C TRP A 393 10.96 10.83 -2.92
N VAL A 394 10.98 9.50 -2.91
CA VAL A 394 12.11 8.70 -3.38
C VAL A 394 11.93 8.38 -4.85
N SER A 395 12.80 8.97 -5.69
CA SER A 395 12.91 8.62 -7.09
C SER A 395 13.76 7.36 -7.27
N ILE A 396 13.23 6.34 -7.93
CA ILE A 396 13.97 5.11 -8.22
C ILE A 396 14.91 5.33 -9.42
N LEU A 397 16.21 5.34 -9.16
CA LEU A 397 17.25 5.51 -10.17
C LEU A 397 17.64 4.18 -10.83
N ALA A 398 17.62 3.10 -10.06
CA ALA A 398 17.85 1.76 -10.57
C ALA A 398 17.03 0.76 -9.75
N ASP A 399 16.39 -0.17 -10.44
CA ASP A 399 15.78 -1.36 -9.87
C ASP A 399 16.42 -2.56 -10.58
N LEU A 400 17.19 -3.34 -9.82
CA LEU A 400 17.98 -4.47 -10.30
C LEU A 400 17.26 -5.80 -10.04
N GLY A 401 16.02 -5.76 -9.54
CA GLY A 401 15.26 -6.95 -9.18
C GLY A 401 15.79 -7.62 -7.92
N GLN A 402 15.54 -8.92 -7.79
CA GLN A 402 16.10 -9.75 -6.73
C GLN A 402 17.32 -10.53 -7.26
N SER A 403 18.52 -10.14 -6.84
CA SER A 403 19.80 -10.72 -7.27
C SER A 403 20.73 -10.96 -6.08
N TYR A 404 21.71 -11.84 -6.24
CA TYR A 404 22.77 -12.06 -5.23
C TYR A 404 24.13 -11.53 -5.70
N ASN A 405 24.12 -10.64 -6.69
CA ASN A 405 25.34 -10.09 -7.27
C ASN A 405 25.99 -9.10 -6.31
N LYS A 406 27.29 -9.27 -6.06
CA LYS A 406 28.05 -8.37 -5.19
C LYS A 406 28.28 -7.06 -5.92
N THR A 407 27.95 -5.93 -5.29
CA THR A 407 28.20 -4.61 -5.86
C THR A 407 29.45 -4.01 -5.22
N SER A 408 30.40 -3.55 -6.04
CA SER A 408 31.63 -2.92 -5.56
C SER A 408 31.59 -1.40 -5.63
N ARG A 409 30.86 -0.84 -6.60
CA ARG A 409 30.83 0.62 -6.82
C ARG A 409 29.50 1.08 -7.42
N LEU A 410 29.00 2.19 -6.90
CA LEU A 410 27.95 3.01 -7.52
C LEU A 410 28.53 4.40 -7.82
N ARG A 411 28.28 4.92 -9.03
CA ARG A 411 28.54 6.32 -9.38
C ARG A 411 27.28 6.96 -9.95
N LEU A 412 26.95 8.14 -9.42
CA LEU A 412 25.88 9.01 -9.89
C LEU A 412 26.51 10.27 -10.49
N THR A 413 26.07 10.69 -11.68
CA THR A 413 26.55 11.92 -12.33
C THR A 413 25.37 12.74 -12.82
N VAL A 414 25.21 13.97 -12.33
CA VAL A 414 24.12 14.88 -12.69
C VAL A 414 24.36 15.42 -14.09
N LEU A 415 23.45 15.16 -15.02
CA LEU A 415 23.58 15.53 -16.43
C LEU A 415 22.79 16.79 -16.79
N ASP A 416 21.71 17.08 -16.07
CA ASP A 416 20.83 18.23 -16.28
C ASP A 416 20.06 18.56 -14.99
N THR A 417 19.67 19.82 -14.80
CA THR A 417 18.97 20.31 -13.60
C THR A 417 17.73 21.15 -13.94
N TYR A 418 16.77 21.14 -13.02
CA TYR A 418 15.79 22.21 -12.89
C TYR A 418 16.43 23.32 -12.07
N PRO A 419 16.56 24.53 -12.64
CA PRO A 419 17.32 25.58 -12.00
C PRO A 419 16.61 26.14 -10.77
N GLY A 420 17.34 26.23 -9.67
CA GLY A 420 16.99 27.00 -8.48
C GLY A 420 17.58 28.41 -8.52
N MET A 421 17.53 29.09 -7.38
CA MET A 421 18.07 30.44 -7.21
C MET A 421 19.59 30.46 -7.10
N GLU A 422 20.18 29.51 -6.36
CA GLU A 422 21.62 29.49 -6.02
C GLU A 422 22.49 28.74 -7.06
N ARG A 423 21.87 28.04 -8.04
CA ARG A 423 22.60 27.27 -9.07
C ARG A 423 23.53 26.18 -8.54
N GLN A 424 23.30 25.71 -7.32
CA GLN A 424 23.96 24.55 -6.72
C GLN A 424 22.97 23.40 -6.62
N VAL A 425 23.42 22.17 -6.92
CA VAL A 425 22.58 20.97 -6.79
C VAL A 425 22.46 20.58 -5.33
N ALA A 426 21.22 20.34 -4.87
CA ALA A 426 20.95 19.74 -3.56
C ALA A 426 20.29 18.38 -3.71
N LEU A 427 20.74 17.41 -2.90
CA LEU A 427 20.17 16.06 -2.81
C LEU A 427 19.87 15.75 -1.35
N GLY A 428 18.63 15.35 -1.05
CA GLY A 428 18.19 15.16 0.33
C GLY A 428 18.75 13.88 0.96
N GLU A 429 18.67 12.75 0.27
CA GLU A 429 19.08 11.45 0.79
C GLU A 429 19.33 10.47 -0.37
N LEU A 430 20.29 9.57 -0.21
CA LEU A 430 20.58 8.48 -1.15
C LEU A 430 20.24 7.13 -0.51
N PHE A 431 19.29 6.42 -1.13
CA PHE A 431 18.87 5.11 -0.68
C PHE A 431 19.56 4.01 -1.48
N LEU A 432 20.41 3.21 -0.82
CA LEU A 432 21.03 2.03 -1.41
C LEU A 432 20.40 0.80 -0.76
N LEU A 433 19.53 0.13 -1.50
CA LEU A 433 18.68 -0.91 -0.94
C LEU A 433 19.20 -2.29 -1.34
N GLY A 434 19.22 -3.20 -0.38
CA GLY A 434 19.60 -4.58 -0.63
C GLY A 434 19.99 -5.34 0.63
N TYR A 435 20.88 -6.31 0.46
CA TYR A 435 21.23 -7.26 1.52
C TYR A 435 22.73 -7.29 1.74
N LYS A 436 23.14 -7.59 2.98
CA LYS A 436 24.53 -7.98 3.23
C LYS A 436 24.83 -9.26 2.45
N ASN A 437 25.93 -9.25 1.71
CA ASN A 437 26.40 -10.45 1.05
C ASN A 437 27.05 -11.38 2.08
N GLU A 438 26.34 -12.43 2.46
CA GLU A 438 26.86 -13.49 3.33
C GLU A 438 27.27 -14.74 2.54
N GLN A 439 27.23 -14.69 1.21
CA GLN A 439 27.64 -15.80 0.36
C GLN A 439 29.16 -15.80 0.19
N ASP A 440 29.81 -16.79 0.82
CA ASP A 440 31.15 -17.23 0.43
C ASP A 440 31.02 -18.02 -0.87
N PHE A 441 31.19 -17.37 -2.02
CA PHE A 441 31.30 -18.10 -3.28
C PHE A 441 32.54 -19.00 -3.18
N PRO A 442 32.43 -20.32 -3.45
CA PRO A 442 33.58 -21.20 -3.43
C PRO A 442 34.61 -20.69 -4.44
N VAL A 443 35.80 -20.34 -3.96
CA VAL A 443 36.93 -19.95 -4.81
C VAL A 443 37.14 -21.09 -5.80
N ALA A 444 37.06 -20.77 -7.10
CA ALA A 444 37.22 -21.75 -8.16
C ALA A 444 38.45 -22.62 -7.88
N PHE A 445 38.26 -23.91 -7.66
CA PHE A 445 39.38 -24.84 -7.57
C PHE A 445 40.16 -24.73 -8.88
N PRO A 446 41.49 -24.61 -8.84
CA PRO A 446 42.29 -24.62 -10.07
C PRO A 446 41.90 -25.88 -10.83
N VAL A 447 41.37 -25.70 -12.03
CA VAL A 447 41.13 -26.80 -12.97
C VAL A 447 42.47 -27.48 -13.10
N ALA A 448 42.57 -28.72 -12.62
CA ALA A 448 43.78 -29.50 -12.76
C ALA A 448 44.13 -29.52 -14.25
N ASP A 449 45.29 -28.98 -14.59
CA ASP A 449 45.84 -29.07 -15.94
C ASP A 449 45.75 -30.53 -16.37
N GLY A 450 44.96 -30.77 -17.41
CA GLY A 450 44.69 -32.11 -17.91
C GLY A 450 46.01 -32.84 -18.12
N GLU A 451 46.16 -33.99 -17.48
CA GLU A 451 47.16 -34.96 -17.87
C GLU A 451 46.93 -35.30 -19.34
N ASN A 452 47.79 -34.76 -20.20
CA ASN A 452 47.98 -35.22 -21.56
C ASN A 452 48.41 -36.69 -21.51
N ASN A 453 47.46 -37.61 -21.59
CA ASN A 453 47.74 -38.99 -21.93
C ASN A 453 47.80 -39.12 -23.46
N ASN A 454 49.03 -39.24 -23.95
CA ASN A 454 49.37 -39.82 -25.24
C ASN A 454 48.84 -41.26 -25.39
#